data_AF-A0AAU0MBK5-F1
#
_entry.id   AF-A0AAU0MBK5-F1
#
_cell.length_a   1.000
_cell.length_b   1.000
_cell.length_c   1.000
_cell.angle_alpha   90.00
_cell.angle_beta   90.00
_cell.angle_gamma   90.00
#
_symmetry.space_group_name_H-M   'P 1'
#
loop_
_entity.id
_entity.type
_entity.pdbx_description
1 polymer ?
#
loop_
_entity_poly.entity_id
_entity_poly.type
_entity_poly.pdbx_seq_one_letter_code
_entity_poly.pdbx_strand_id
1 'polypeptide(L)' 'MQVKATVSGGKITDIQWVQLPSDGHSQRINSYAAPALVQEALQAQSAQVDGVSGATYTSGAFQQSLQSALSKAGFKA' A
#
# COMPACT_ATOMS: atom_id res chain seq x y z
N MET A 1 -7.47 3.21 6.81
CA MET A 1 -7.16 2.14 5.85
C MET A 1 -6.12 1.23 6.48
N GLN A 2 -6.09 -0.05 6.13
CA GLN A 2 -5.07 -0.97 6.63
C GLN A 2 -4.57 -1.85 5.50
N VAL A 3 -3.26 -2.10 5.49
CA VAL A 3 -2.61 -3.02 4.56
C VAL A 3 -1.80 -4.06 5.31
N LYS A 4 -1.63 -5.20 4.67
CA LYS A 4 -0.79 -6.30 5.11
C LYS A 4 0.27 -6.51 4.04
N ALA A 5 1.53 -6.40 4.45
CA ALA A 5 2.65 -6.79 3.61
C ALA A 5 3.17 -8.16 4.05
N THR A 6 3.52 -8.99 3.08
CA THR A 6 4.21 -10.26 3.29
C THR A 6 5.65 -10.08 2.87
N VAL A 7 6.56 -10.41 3.79
CA VAL A 7 8.00 -10.33 3.57
C VAL A 7 8.56 -11.74 3.67
N SER A 8 9.28 -12.18 2.64
CA SER A 8 9.93 -13.49 2.60
C SER A 8 11.33 -13.34 2.03
N GLY A 9 12.32 -13.96 2.68
CA GLY A 9 13.72 -13.86 2.27
C GLY A 9 14.27 -12.42 2.24
N GLY A 10 13.73 -11.53 3.08
CA GLY A 10 14.13 -10.13 3.12
C GLY A 10 13.61 -9.29 1.94
N LYS A 11 12.56 -9.76 1.24
CA LYS A 11 11.90 -9.04 0.14
C LYS A 11 10.39 -9.00 0.35
N ILE A 12 9.76 -7.94 -0.11
CA ILE A 12 8.30 -7.83 -0.13
C ILE A 12 7.79 -8.73 -1.26
N THR A 13 7.03 -9.77 -0.90
CA THR A 13 6.50 -10.74 -1.86
C THR A 13 5.03 -10.52 -2.18
N ASP A 14 4.28 -9.90 -1.28
CA ASP A 14 2.86 -9.64 -1.47
C ASP A 14 2.41 -8.44 -0.63
N ILE A 15 1.41 -7.71 -1.13
CA ILE A 15 0.78 -6.60 -0.40
C ILE A 15 -0.73 -6.67 -0.63
N GLN A 16 -1.47 -6.74 0.47
CA GLN A 16 -2.92 -6.87 0.46
C GLN A 16 -3.57 -5.74 1.25
N TRP A 17 -4.69 -5.25 0.75
CA TRP A 17 -5.53 -4.30 1.47
C TRP A 17 -6.42 -5.06 2.45
N VAL A 18 -6.21 -4.82 3.75
CA VAL A 18 -7.00 -5.42 4.84
C VAL A 18 -8.27 -4.60 5.08
N GLN A 19 -8.17 -3.28 4.96
CA GLN A 19 -9.29 -2.38 5.18
C GLN A 19 -9.23 -1.18 4.23
N LEU A 20 -10.22 -1.11 3.34
CA LEU A 20 -10.47 0.03 2.47
C LEU A 20 -11.76 0.75 2.91
N PRO A 21 -11.85 2.08 2.77
CA PRO A 21 -13.09 2.80 2.95
C PRO A 21 -14.10 2.31 1.90
N SER A 22 -15.34 2.11 2.35
CA SER A 22 -16.43 1.58 1.53
C SER A 22 -17.40 2.65 1.06
N ASP A 23 -17.09 3.94 1.21
CA ASP A 23 -17.90 5.00 0.61
C ASP A 23 -17.78 4.96 -0.92
N GLY A 24 -18.89 5.25 -1.61
CA GLY A 24 -18.99 5.05 -3.06
C GLY A 24 -18.00 5.90 -3.89
N HIS A 25 -17.53 7.03 -3.35
CA HIS A 25 -16.52 7.85 -4.01
C HIS A 25 -15.13 7.23 -3.85
N SER A 26 -14.74 6.84 -2.64
CA SER A 26 -13.44 6.22 -2.36
C SER A 26 -13.31 4.85 -3.03
N GLN A 27 -14.37 4.04 -3.12
CA GLN A 27 -14.29 2.74 -3.82
C GLN A 27 -13.84 2.89 -5.27
N ARG A 28 -14.34 3.91 -5.98
CA ARG A 28 -13.98 4.17 -7.38
C ARG A 28 -12.52 4.61 -7.51
N ILE A 29 -12.04 5.42 -6.56
CA ILE A 29 -10.64 5.85 -6.52
C ILE A 29 -9.73 4.66 -6.21
N ASN A 30 -10.11 3.88 -5.20
CA ASN A 30 -9.37 2.72 -4.73
C ASN A 30 -9.28 1.64 -5.80
N SER A 31 -10.29 1.46 -6.67
CA SER A 31 -10.25 0.41 -7.70
C SER A 31 -9.10 0.57 -8.70
N TYR A 32 -8.66 1.80 -8.98
CA TYR A 32 -7.49 2.03 -9.84
C TYR A 32 -6.22 2.36 -9.05
N ALA A 33 -6.33 3.04 -7.91
CA ALA A 33 -5.16 3.41 -7.10
C ALA A 33 -4.57 2.24 -6.33
N ALA A 34 -5.41 1.36 -5.77
CA ALA A 34 -4.95 0.22 -4.98
C ALA A 34 -4.01 -0.73 -5.74
N PRO A 35 -4.33 -1.20 -6.95
CA PRO A 35 -3.41 -2.07 -7.70
C PRO A 35 -2.14 -1.34 -8.15
N ALA A 36 -2.24 -0.06 -8.54
CA ALA A 36 -1.08 0.73 -8.93
C ALA A 36 -0.08 0.90 -7.77
N LEU A 37 -0.57 1.30 -6.59
CA LEU A 37 0.25 1.48 -5.39
C LEU A 37 0.89 0.17 -4.92
N VAL A 38 0.16 -0.95 -5.01
CA VAL A 38 0.70 -2.28 -4.67
C VAL A 38 1.83 -2.66 -5.63
N GLN A 39 1.60 -2.51 -6.94
CA GLN A 39 2.60 -2.85 -7.94
C GLN A 39 3.86 -2.00 -7.76
N GLU A 40 3.69 -0.71 -7.51
CA GLU A 40 4.80 0.20 -7.28
C GLU A 40 5.59 -0.14 -6.02
N ALA A 41 4.93 -0.40 -4.89
CA ALA A 41 5.60 -0.81 -3.66
C ALA A 41 6.36 -2.14 -3.82
N LEU A 42 5.81 -3.09 -4.58
CA LEU A 42 6.48 -4.34 -4.91
C LEU A 42 7.70 -4.12 -5.80
N GLN A 43 7.64 -3.19 -6.76
CA GLN A 43 8.78 -2.86 -7.63
C GLN A 43 9.87 -2.09 -6.87
N ALA A 44 9.47 -1.07 -6.11
CA ALA A 44 10.37 -0.25 -5.30
C ALA A 44 10.93 -1.02 -4.09
N GLN A 45 10.30 -2.14 -3.71
CA GLN A 45 10.59 -2.87 -2.47
C GLN A 45 10.58 -1.94 -1.26
N SER A 46 9.64 -0.99 -1.25
CA SER A 46 9.57 0.08 -0.25
C SER A 46 8.13 0.51 0.01
N ALA A 47 7.89 1.06 1.20
CA ALA A 47 6.63 1.75 1.49
C ALA A 47 6.51 3.10 0.79
N GLN A 48 7.63 3.66 0.32
CA GLN A 48 7.68 4.95 -0.34
C GLN A 48 7.26 4.77 -1.80
N VAL A 49 5.99 5.04 -2.07
CA VAL A 49 5.37 5.00 -3.40
C VAL A 49 4.93 6.41 -3.79
N ASP A 50 4.94 6.67 -5.09
CA ASP A 50 4.42 7.89 -5.65
C ASP A 50 2.90 7.95 -5.53
N GLY A 51 2.39 9.17 -5.34
CA GLY A 51 0.96 9.40 -5.24
C GLY A 51 0.27 9.16 -6.59
N VAL A 52 -0.86 8.45 -6.58
CA VAL A 52 -1.71 8.33 -7.78
C VAL A 52 -2.57 9.59 -7.89
N SER A 53 -2.60 10.19 -9.08
CA SER A 53 -3.39 11.41 -9.33
C SER A 53 -4.88 11.18 -9.04
N GLY A 54 -5.46 12.06 -8.22
CA GLY A 54 -6.83 11.93 -7.72
C GLY A 54 -7.01 10.95 -6.56
N ALA A 55 -5.93 10.32 -6.07
CA ALA A 55 -5.96 9.36 -4.97
C ALA A 55 -5.03 9.76 -3.81
N THR A 56 -4.69 11.05 -3.66
CA THR A 56 -3.75 11.54 -2.64
C THR A 56 -4.05 11.02 -1.23
N TYR A 57 -5.33 11.00 -0.84
CA TYR A 57 -5.76 10.47 0.45
C TYR A 57 -5.46 8.97 0.59
N THR A 58 -5.80 8.18 -0.44
CA THR A 58 -5.53 6.74 -0.48
C THR A 58 -4.04 6.43 -0.51
N SER A 59 -3.26 7.12 -1.33
CA SER A 59 -1.81 6.94 -1.43
C SER A 59 -1.10 7.27 -0.11
N GLY A 60 -1.45 8.38 0.54
CA GLY A 60 -0.88 8.73 1.85
C GLY A 60 -1.22 7.70 2.94
N ALA A 61 -2.48 7.26 2.99
CA ALA A 61 -2.91 6.24 3.93
C ALA A 61 -2.28 4.86 3.65
N PHE A 62 -2.10 4.51 2.38
CA PHE A 62 -1.39 3.30 1.96
C PHE A 62 0.05 3.32 2.44
N GLN A 63 0.80 4.38 2.12
CA GLN A 63 2.21 4.53 2.48
C GLN A 63 2.42 4.40 3.99
N GLN A 64 1.63 5.11 4.81
CA GLN A 64 1.73 5.04 6.27
C GLN A 64 1.42 3.63 6.80
N SER A 65 0.37 3.00 6.27
CA SER A 65 -0.03 1.65 6.69
C SER A 65 1.00 0.60 6.27
N LEU A 66 1.55 0.73 5.06
CA LEU A 66 2.56 -0.18 4.51
C LEU A 66 3.88 -0.04 5.26
N GLN A 67 4.32 1.19 5.52
CA GLN A 67 5.51 1.45 6.34
C GLN A 67 5.40 0.81 7.72
N SER A 68 4.23 0.95 8.34
CA SER A 68 3.95 0.32 9.64
C SER A 68 3.97 -1.21 9.55
N ALA A 69 3.40 -1.80 8.49
CA ALA A 69 3.39 -3.24 8.28
C ALA A 69 4.80 -3.80 8.03
N LEU A 70 5.59 -3.14 7.18
CA LEU A 70 6.97 -3.51 6.88
C LEU A 70 7.87 -3.37 8.11
N SER A 71 7.73 -2.27 8.86
CA SER A 71 8.45 -2.07 10.12
C SER A 71 8.15 -3.18 11.12
N LYS A 72 6.88 -3.56 11.28
CA LYS A 72 6.46 -4.69 12.12
C LYS A 72 7.00 -6.04 11.62
N ALA A 73 7.11 -6.21 10.30
CA ALA A 73 7.71 -7.40 9.70
C ALA A 73 9.25 -7.44 9.81
N GLY A 74 9.88 -6.42 10.41
CA GLY A 74 11.34 -6.32 10.49
C GLY A 74 11.99 -5.99 9.14
N PHE A 75 11.21 -5.57 8.14
CA PHE A 75 11.72 -5.13 6.86
C PHE A 75 12.28 -3.72 7.00
N LYS A 76 13.60 -3.61 6.83
CA LYS A 76 14.30 -2.34 6.74
C LYS A 76 14.45 -2.03 5.25
N ALA A 77 13.54 -1.20 4.74
CA ALA A 77 13.70 -0.53 3.46
C ALA A 77 14.82 0.50 3.56
#